data_AF-A0A9D9IPT8-F1
#
_entry.id   AF-A0A9D9IPT8-F1
#
_cell.length_a   1.000
_cell.length_b   1.000
_cell.length_c   1.000
_cell.angle_alpha   90.00
_cell.angle_beta   90.00
_cell.angle_gamma   90.00
#
_symmetry.space_group_name_H-M   'P 1'
#
loop_
_entity.id
_entity.type
_entity.pdbx_description
1 polymer ?
#
loop_
_entity_poly.entity_id
_entity_poly.type
_entity_poly.pdbx_seq_one_letter_code
_entity_poly.pdbx_strand_id
1 'polypeptide(L)'
;MCSCYAAAPKTYGEHLMRIEGIVPRKALESENKWIVKYGDFSGDGKEEMVAFVYEVIGGDGEMEWGRYYLYCSTQDGVAVCDTLDGDFYVSPEVMQIGDFPAIMFYTVGYGGPSGESFSWKCADNGLVPLSMPGEMQRIGENCLKCSKSGFDSFKADGEDETFSDGRCFYNYYYFFDGNQFREYGGKAISERQFSEEFGGAAILRLLKGEGLTVENIYHRANGIININCSYRTEKTLFPDEPPKSGTGFVYIEFEVTGAGLKTDEGLQPGRIKASLTPDCAVYPD
;
A
#
# COMPACT_ATOMS: atom_id res chain seq x y z
N MET A 1 -41.38 4.32 12.28
CA MET A 1 -40.70 3.47 11.27
C MET A 1 -39.99 2.36 12.04
N CYS A 2 -40.45 1.12 11.90
CA CYS A 2 -39.85 -0.04 12.56
C CYS A 2 -38.47 -0.32 11.95
N SER A 3 -37.43 -0.22 12.76
CA SER A 3 -36.12 -0.80 12.49
C SER A 3 -36.22 -2.31 12.66
N CYS A 4 -36.53 -3.03 11.60
CA CYS A 4 -36.32 -4.46 11.54
C CYS A 4 -34.81 -4.72 11.50
N TYR A 5 -34.20 -4.93 12.66
CA TYR A 5 -32.95 -5.68 12.74
C TYR A 5 -33.28 -7.08 12.25
N ALA A 6 -32.86 -7.42 11.04
CA ALA A 6 -32.88 -8.80 10.60
C ALA A 6 -32.13 -9.63 11.65
N ALA A 7 -32.74 -10.69 12.15
CA ALA A 7 -32.04 -11.64 13.01
C ALA A 7 -30.79 -12.10 12.25
N ALA A 8 -29.63 -12.09 12.92
CA ALA A 8 -28.41 -12.61 12.32
C ALA A 8 -28.68 -14.05 11.81
N PRO A 9 -28.13 -14.44 10.64
CA PRO A 9 -28.28 -15.80 10.13
C PRO A 9 -27.90 -16.83 11.19
N LYS A 10 -28.58 -17.97 11.22
CA LYS A 10 -28.30 -19.05 12.20
C LYS A 10 -26.81 -19.45 12.18
N THR A 11 -26.22 -19.45 10.99
CA THR A 11 -24.80 -19.73 10.74
C THR A 11 -23.86 -18.65 11.28
N TYR A 12 -24.21 -17.36 11.17
CA TYR A 12 -23.42 -16.26 11.77
C TYR A 12 -23.24 -16.46 13.29
N GLY A 13 -24.32 -16.75 14.00
CA GLY A 13 -24.27 -16.98 15.46
C GLY A 13 -23.43 -18.20 15.83
N GLU A 14 -23.50 -19.27 15.03
CA GLU A 14 -22.69 -20.47 15.24
C GLU A 14 -21.18 -20.20 15.06
N HIS A 15 -20.79 -19.42 14.04
CA HIS A 15 -19.41 -19.01 13.84
C HIS A 15 -18.90 -18.10 14.97
N LEU A 16 -19.70 -17.13 15.39
CA LEU A 16 -19.33 -16.22 16.48
C LEU A 16 -19.11 -16.97 17.79
N MET A 17 -20.02 -17.89 18.15
CA MET A 17 -19.87 -18.72 19.36
C MET A 17 -18.61 -19.59 19.32
N ARG A 18 -18.23 -20.12 18.14
CA ARG A 18 -16.98 -20.88 17.99
C ARG A 18 -15.76 -20.01 18.29
N ILE A 19 -15.73 -18.79 17.77
CA ILE A 19 -14.64 -17.84 18.01
C ILE A 19 -14.61 -17.42 19.49
N GLU A 20 -15.74 -17.01 20.06
CA GLU A 20 -15.85 -16.65 21.49
C GLU A 20 -15.39 -17.78 22.42
N GLY A 21 -15.62 -19.04 22.04
CA GLY A 21 -15.20 -20.21 22.80
C GLY A 21 -13.69 -20.45 22.86
N ILE A 22 -12.90 -19.82 21.98
CA ILE A 22 -11.43 -19.98 21.94
C ILE A 22 -10.65 -18.69 22.15
N VAL A 23 -11.32 -17.54 22.13
CA VAL A 23 -10.69 -16.23 22.35
C VAL A 23 -10.18 -16.11 23.80
N PRO A 24 -8.98 -15.55 24.02
CA PRO A 24 -8.50 -15.24 25.36
C PRO A 24 -9.50 -14.38 26.15
N ARG A 25 -9.79 -14.78 27.38
CA ARG A 25 -10.75 -14.10 28.25
C ARG A 25 -10.47 -12.59 28.41
N LYS A 26 -9.20 -12.20 28.50
CA LYS A 26 -8.80 -10.78 28.58
C LYS A 26 -9.19 -9.98 27.33
N ALA A 27 -9.20 -10.61 26.16
CA ALA A 27 -9.61 -9.99 24.91
C ALA A 27 -11.13 -9.91 24.73
N LEU A 28 -11.89 -10.76 25.44
CA LEU A 28 -13.35 -10.63 25.59
C LEU A 28 -13.72 -9.48 26.55
N GLU A 29 -12.86 -9.18 27.51
CA GLU A 29 -13.05 -8.15 28.54
C GLU A 29 -12.53 -6.76 28.11
N SER A 30 -11.72 -6.67 27.04
CA SER A 30 -11.31 -5.40 26.44
C SER A 30 -12.54 -4.71 25.84
N GLU A 31 -12.61 -3.37 25.89
CA GLU A 31 -13.73 -2.60 25.31
C GLU A 31 -13.80 -2.80 23.78
N ASN A 32 -14.46 -3.89 23.35
CA ASN A 32 -14.87 -4.25 21.99
C ASN A 32 -13.95 -3.78 20.86
N LYS A 33 -12.66 -4.13 20.92
CA LYS A 33 -11.76 -4.02 19.76
C LYS A 33 -11.81 -5.31 18.93
N TRP A 34 -13.03 -5.73 18.58
CA TRP A 34 -13.32 -6.87 17.72
C TRP A 34 -13.79 -6.37 16.37
N ILE A 35 -13.13 -6.81 15.31
CA ILE A 35 -13.56 -6.55 13.94
C ILE A 35 -13.90 -7.90 13.33
N VAL A 36 -15.20 -8.13 13.12
CA VAL A 36 -15.73 -9.37 12.59
C VAL A 36 -16.31 -9.12 11.21
N LYS A 37 -16.03 -10.03 10.28
CA LYS A 37 -16.63 -10.07 8.95
C LYS A 37 -17.14 -11.46 8.66
N TYR A 38 -18.25 -11.50 7.94
CA TYR A 38 -18.96 -12.72 7.61
C TYR A 38 -19.41 -12.68 6.16
N GLY A 39 -19.16 -13.76 5.42
CA GLY A 39 -19.49 -13.90 4.02
C GLY A 39 -18.78 -15.09 3.39
N ASP A 40 -19.14 -15.44 2.16
CA ASP A 40 -18.42 -16.43 1.35
C ASP A 40 -17.13 -15.78 0.85
N PHE A 41 -16.10 -15.86 1.70
CA PHE A 41 -14.82 -15.31 1.35
C PHE A 41 -14.13 -16.30 0.43
N SER A 42 -14.03 -17.59 0.80
CA SER A 42 -13.31 -18.58 -0.01
C SER A 42 -13.83 -18.75 -1.45
N GLY A 43 -15.07 -18.36 -1.73
CA GLY A 43 -15.73 -18.49 -3.03
C GLY A 43 -16.28 -19.90 -3.27
N ASP A 44 -16.39 -20.73 -2.22
CA ASP A 44 -16.88 -22.10 -2.29
C ASP A 44 -18.41 -22.22 -2.14
N GLY A 45 -19.10 -21.08 -1.97
CA GLY A 45 -20.54 -20.99 -1.75
C GLY A 45 -20.96 -21.14 -0.29
N LYS A 46 -20.03 -21.28 0.65
CA LYS A 46 -20.29 -21.33 2.10
C LYS A 46 -19.69 -20.09 2.74
N GLU A 47 -20.40 -19.59 3.74
CA GLU A 47 -19.94 -18.40 4.46
C GLU A 47 -18.91 -18.79 5.54
N GLU A 48 -17.85 -18.00 5.65
CA GLU A 48 -16.87 -18.01 6.73
C GLU A 48 -16.99 -16.74 7.59
N MET A 49 -16.44 -16.81 8.80
CA MET A 49 -16.25 -15.66 9.68
C MET A 49 -14.77 -15.41 9.91
N VAL A 50 -14.34 -14.18 9.65
CA VAL A 50 -13.01 -13.70 10.03
C VAL A 50 -13.15 -12.70 11.17
N ALA A 51 -12.37 -12.90 12.23
CA ALA A 51 -12.36 -12.00 13.38
C ALA A 51 -10.93 -11.56 13.71
N PHE A 52 -10.75 -10.25 13.81
CA PHE A 52 -9.60 -9.64 14.44
C PHE A 52 -9.98 -9.26 15.87
N VAL A 53 -9.26 -9.81 16.83
CA VAL A 53 -9.56 -9.64 18.25
C VAL A 53 -8.34 -9.06 18.94
N TYR A 54 -8.49 -7.88 19.53
CA TYR A 54 -7.40 -7.20 20.21
C TYR A 54 -7.39 -7.46 21.72
N GLU A 55 -6.25 -7.92 22.23
CA GLU A 55 -5.93 -8.02 23.64
C GLU A 55 -4.97 -6.88 24.02
N VAL A 56 -5.35 -6.06 25.00
CA VAL A 56 -4.40 -5.14 25.66
C VAL A 56 -3.49 -5.97 26.55
N ILE A 57 -2.18 -5.98 26.26
CA ILE A 57 -1.21 -6.72 27.06
C ILE A 57 -0.47 -5.78 28.04
N GLY A 58 -0.36 -4.50 27.72
CA GLY A 58 0.08 -3.48 28.67
C GLY A 58 -0.10 -2.05 28.15
N GLY A 59 0.29 -1.09 28.97
CA GLY A 59 0.16 0.33 28.68
C GLY A 59 0.25 1.18 29.94
N ASP A 60 0.49 2.48 29.77
CA ASP A 60 0.58 3.46 30.86
C ASP A 60 -0.64 4.40 30.94
N GLY A 61 -1.67 4.13 30.12
CA GLY A 61 -2.89 4.93 30.01
C GLY A 61 -2.82 6.03 28.94
N GLU A 62 -1.61 6.38 28.46
CA GLU A 62 -1.43 7.25 27.29
C GLU A 62 -1.11 6.44 26.02
N MET A 63 -0.39 5.32 26.17
CA MET A 63 -0.19 4.33 25.11
C MET A 63 -0.56 2.93 25.60
N GLU A 64 -1.32 2.20 24.76
CA GLU A 64 -1.62 0.78 24.94
C GLU A 64 -0.85 -0.02 23.90
N TRP A 65 -0.18 -1.08 24.35
CA TRP A 65 0.42 -2.09 23.48
C TRP A 65 -0.32 -3.41 23.68
N GLY A 66 -0.48 -4.14 22.60
CA GLY A 66 -1.34 -5.31 22.61
C GLY A 66 -1.06 -6.26 21.48
N ARG A 67 -2.00 -7.17 21.33
CA ARG A 67 -1.91 -8.29 20.39
C ARG A 67 -3.21 -8.44 19.65
N TYR A 68 -3.11 -8.52 18.32
CA TYR A 68 -4.21 -9.00 17.51
C TYR A 68 -4.13 -10.50 17.32
N TYR A 69 -5.23 -11.17 17.61
CA TYR A 69 -5.47 -12.53 17.19
C TYR A 69 -6.35 -12.51 15.95
N LEU A 70 -5.93 -13.25 14.92
CA LEU A 70 -6.68 -13.42 13.70
C LEU A 70 -7.31 -14.82 13.71
N TYR A 71 -8.63 -14.87 13.71
CA TYR A 71 -9.40 -16.10 13.67
C TYR A 71 -10.13 -16.24 12.34
N CYS A 72 -10.23 -17.49 11.87
CA CYS A 72 -11.15 -17.86 10.81
C CYS A 72 -12.01 -19.02 11.29
N SER A 73 -13.33 -18.86 11.18
CA SER A 73 -14.28 -19.93 11.40
C SER A 73 -14.92 -20.33 10.06
N THR A 74 -14.74 -21.58 9.69
CA THR A 74 -15.34 -22.24 8.54
C THR A 74 -16.39 -23.25 9.01
N GLN A 75 -17.03 -23.97 8.09
CA GLN A 75 -17.97 -25.03 8.47
C GLN A 75 -17.29 -26.15 9.29
N ASP A 76 -16.01 -26.41 9.02
CA ASP A 76 -15.24 -27.49 9.64
C ASP A 76 -14.69 -27.14 11.03
N GLY A 77 -14.71 -25.86 11.40
CA GLY A 77 -14.32 -25.44 12.75
C GLY A 77 -13.91 -23.99 12.87
N VAL A 78 -13.00 -23.73 13.80
CA VAL A 78 -12.38 -22.42 14.02
C VAL A 78 -10.89 -22.62 14.22
N ALA A 79 -10.09 -21.76 13.59
CA ALA A 79 -8.64 -21.76 13.71
C ALA A 79 -8.14 -20.38 14.14
N VAL A 80 -7.06 -20.37 14.93
CA VAL A 80 -6.21 -19.19 15.07
C VAL A 80 -5.27 -19.19 13.87
N CYS A 81 -5.45 -18.23 12.97
CA CYS A 81 -4.67 -18.16 11.74
C CYS A 81 -3.36 -17.40 11.93
N ASP A 82 -3.37 -16.36 12.78
CA ASP A 82 -2.17 -15.57 13.05
C ASP A 82 -2.26 -14.82 14.38
N THR A 83 -1.13 -14.29 14.82
CA THR A 83 -1.00 -13.47 16.02
C THR A 83 0.03 -12.38 15.80
N LEU A 84 -0.38 -11.12 15.91
CA LEU A 84 0.49 -9.96 15.71
C LEU A 84 0.66 -9.19 17.00
N ASP A 85 1.91 -9.00 17.43
CA ASP A 85 2.29 -8.15 18.56
C ASP A 85 2.69 -6.76 18.06
N GLY A 86 2.23 -5.71 18.73
CA GLY A 86 2.66 -4.35 18.38
C GLY A 86 1.83 -3.21 18.94
N ASP A 87 2.30 -2.01 18.64
CA ASP A 87 1.62 -0.74 18.90
C ASP A 87 0.73 -0.42 17.70
N PHE A 88 -0.52 -0.84 17.74
CA PHE A 88 -1.43 -0.68 16.61
C PHE A 88 -2.25 0.60 16.75
N TYR A 89 -2.00 1.57 15.86
CA TYR A 89 -2.71 2.85 15.82
C TYR A 89 -3.98 2.85 14.97
N VAL A 90 -4.26 1.74 14.29
CA VAL A 90 -5.30 1.62 13.26
C VAL A 90 -6.03 0.29 13.38
N SER A 91 -7.29 0.32 13.00
CA SER A 91 -8.16 -0.86 12.97
C SER A 91 -7.89 -1.70 11.73
N PRO A 92 -7.87 -3.05 11.82
CA PRO A 92 -7.87 -3.92 10.66
C PRO A 92 -8.98 -3.57 9.67
N GLU A 93 -8.68 -3.71 8.39
CA GLU A 93 -9.69 -3.68 7.35
C GLU A 93 -9.91 -5.07 6.77
N VAL A 94 -11.08 -5.29 6.20
CA VAL A 94 -11.32 -6.49 5.39
C VAL A 94 -11.74 -5.99 4.04
N MET A 95 -10.91 -6.31 3.05
CA MET A 95 -11.11 -5.90 1.68
C MET A 95 -11.58 -7.10 0.88
N GLN A 96 -12.55 -6.88 -0.01
CA GLN A 96 -12.77 -7.78 -1.11
C GLN A 96 -12.10 -7.16 -2.33
N ILE A 97 -11.26 -7.94 -3.02
CA ILE A 97 -10.45 -7.48 -4.15
C ILE A 97 -10.92 -8.23 -5.39
N GLY A 98 -11.79 -7.59 -6.17
CA GLY A 98 -12.50 -8.25 -7.28
C GLY A 98 -13.34 -9.43 -6.77
N ASP A 99 -13.29 -10.55 -7.48
CA ASP A 99 -13.93 -11.81 -7.08
C ASP A 99 -13.11 -12.59 -6.03
N PHE A 100 -12.00 -12.03 -5.53
CA PHE A 100 -11.11 -12.72 -4.60
C PHE A 100 -11.19 -12.17 -3.17
N PRO A 101 -11.24 -13.05 -2.16
CA PRO A 101 -11.18 -12.66 -0.75
C PRO A 101 -9.75 -12.37 -0.26
N ALA A 102 -9.25 -11.16 -0.45
CA ALA A 102 -7.98 -10.76 0.13
C ALA A 102 -8.21 -9.89 1.38
N ILE A 103 -8.02 -10.48 2.56
CA ILE A 103 -8.13 -9.77 3.84
C ILE A 103 -6.83 -9.01 4.08
N MET A 104 -6.94 -7.72 4.39
CA MET A 104 -5.79 -6.82 4.51
C MET A 104 -5.76 -6.13 5.86
N PHE A 105 -4.80 -6.48 6.67
CA PHE A 105 -4.52 -5.80 7.91
C PHE A 105 -3.51 -4.67 7.69
N TYR A 106 -3.91 -3.50 8.14
CA TYR A 106 -3.08 -2.31 8.07
C TYR A 106 -2.36 -2.10 9.40
N THR A 107 -1.04 -1.95 9.36
CA THR A 107 -0.21 -1.57 10.52
C THR A 107 0.40 -0.21 10.23
N VAL A 108 0.06 0.80 11.03
CA VAL A 108 0.84 2.04 11.07
C VAL A 108 1.94 1.84 12.11
N GLY A 109 3.19 1.96 11.68
CA GLY A 109 4.34 2.08 12.56
C GLY A 109 5.05 3.42 12.33
N TYR A 110 5.00 4.29 13.35
CA TYR A 110 5.96 5.36 13.64
C TYR A 110 5.98 6.64 12.78
N GLY A 111 4.82 7.24 12.47
CA GLY A 111 4.77 8.64 12.02
C GLY A 111 5.63 8.95 10.78
N GLY A 112 5.50 8.13 9.73
CA GLY A 112 6.22 8.25 8.47
C GLY A 112 5.98 7.04 7.54
N PRO A 113 6.57 7.01 6.33
CA PRO A 113 6.36 5.99 5.29
C PRO A 113 7.15 4.70 5.58
N SER A 114 7.21 4.32 6.86
CA SER A 114 7.87 3.14 7.40
C SER A 114 6.87 2.14 7.98
N GLY A 115 5.59 2.28 7.62
CA GLY A 115 4.56 1.32 7.99
C GLY A 115 4.77 -0.03 7.32
N GLU A 116 4.09 -1.03 7.86
CA GLU A 116 4.06 -2.39 7.33
C GLU A 116 2.61 -2.83 7.20
N SER A 117 2.28 -3.57 6.14
CA SER A 117 0.95 -4.14 5.99
C SER A 117 1.04 -5.65 5.99
N PHE A 118 0.12 -6.29 6.70
CA PHE A 118 -0.02 -7.74 6.74
C PHE A 118 -1.28 -8.12 5.97
N SER A 119 -1.26 -9.20 5.22
CA SER A 119 -2.43 -9.61 4.45
C SER A 119 -2.50 -11.11 4.38
N TRP A 120 -3.72 -11.62 4.29
CA TRP A 120 -4.00 -13.03 4.10
C TRP A 120 -5.11 -13.18 3.06
N LYS A 121 -5.05 -14.26 2.29
CA LYS A 121 -6.18 -14.70 1.47
C LYS A 121 -6.98 -15.76 2.22
N CYS A 122 -8.30 -15.76 2.04
CA CYS A 122 -9.11 -16.90 2.47
C CYS A 122 -8.83 -18.12 1.59
N ALA A 123 -8.82 -19.27 2.22
CA ALA A 123 -8.74 -20.59 1.61
C ALA A 123 -9.65 -21.56 2.39
N ASP A 124 -9.93 -22.73 1.82
CA ASP A 124 -10.91 -23.70 2.34
C ASP A 124 -10.75 -24.01 3.85
N ASN A 125 -9.52 -23.97 4.38
CA ASN A 125 -9.21 -24.32 5.77
C ASN A 125 -8.68 -23.15 6.62
N GLY A 126 -8.92 -21.90 6.21
CA GLY A 126 -8.54 -20.71 6.98
C GLY A 126 -7.91 -19.62 6.15
N LEU A 127 -6.87 -18.99 6.69
CA LEU A 127 -6.20 -17.85 6.08
C LEU A 127 -4.75 -18.20 5.73
N VAL A 128 -4.34 -17.81 4.52
CA VAL A 128 -2.97 -18.00 4.02
C VAL A 128 -2.29 -16.65 3.92
N PRO A 129 -1.14 -16.41 4.57
CA PRO A 129 -0.46 -15.13 4.54
C PRO A 129 0.02 -14.79 3.12
N LEU A 130 -0.04 -13.50 2.79
CA LEU A 130 0.41 -12.90 1.54
C LEU A 130 1.63 -12.01 1.82
N SER A 131 2.62 -12.09 0.94
CA SER A 131 3.80 -11.21 1.02
C SER A 131 3.45 -9.80 0.56
N MET A 132 3.93 -8.81 1.31
CA MET A 132 3.75 -7.39 1.04
C MET A 132 5.10 -6.68 1.06
N PRO A 133 5.35 -5.73 0.14
CA PRO A 133 6.62 -5.02 0.07
C PRO A 133 6.74 -3.90 1.11
N GLY A 134 5.66 -3.55 1.83
CA GLY A 134 5.63 -2.51 2.83
C GLY A 134 4.21 -2.07 3.19
N GLU A 135 4.08 -0.82 3.63
CA GLU A 135 2.79 -0.17 3.85
C GLU A 135 1.98 -0.10 2.55
N MET A 136 0.74 -0.57 2.59
CA MET A 136 -0.16 -0.63 1.44
C MET A 136 -1.47 0.08 1.77
N GLN A 137 -1.87 1.00 0.91
CA GLN A 137 -3.13 1.75 1.01
C GLN A 137 -4.05 1.37 -0.16
N ARG A 138 -5.32 1.07 0.12
CA ARG A 138 -6.33 0.92 -0.94
C ARG A 138 -6.57 2.25 -1.63
N ILE A 139 -6.47 2.27 -2.96
CA ILE A 139 -6.82 3.45 -3.77
C ILE A 139 -7.86 3.16 -4.86
N GLY A 140 -8.24 1.88 -5.03
CA GLY A 140 -9.29 1.46 -5.96
C GLY A 140 -9.81 0.07 -5.63
N GLU A 141 -10.68 -0.47 -6.48
CA GLU A 141 -11.31 -1.78 -6.26
C GLU A 141 -10.28 -2.91 -6.16
N ASN A 142 -9.38 -3.00 -7.14
CA ASN A 142 -8.21 -3.90 -7.15
C ASN A 142 -6.92 -3.11 -7.42
N CYS A 143 -6.75 -2.00 -6.69
CA CYS A 143 -5.56 -1.17 -6.81
C CYS A 143 -5.12 -0.67 -5.44
N LEU A 144 -3.84 -0.93 -5.14
CA LEU A 144 -3.18 -0.59 -3.90
C LEU A 144 -1.95 0.26 -4.18
N LYS A 145 -1.65 1.16 -3.26
CA LYS A 145 -0.48 2.04 -3.32
C LYS A 145 0.48 1.67 -2.19
N CYS A 146 1.73 1.41 -2.53
CA CYS A 146 2.85 1.26 -1.61
C CYS A 146 3.67 2.54 -1.58
N SER A 147 3.78 3.18 -0.43
CA SER A 147 4.65 4.33 -0.24
C SER A 147 6.00 3.89 0.32
N LYS A 148 7.10 4.26 -0.33
CA LYS A 148 8.47 4.03 0.17
C LYS A 148 9.23 5.33 0.31
N SER A 149 10.11 5.38 1.31
CA SER A 149 11.05 6.49 1.46
C SER A 149 12.45 6.16 0.97
N GLY A 150 13.17 7.20 0.58
CA GLY A 150 14.57 7.11 0.20
C GLY A 150 15.27 8.47 0.27
N PHE A 151 16.56 8.45 -0.05
CA PHE A 151 17.45 9.61 0.04
C PHE A 151 18.26 9.78 -1.26
N ASP A 152 17.58 10.01 -2.39
CA ASP A 152 18.23 10.06 -3.71
C ASP A 152 17.89 11.30 -4.57
N SER A 153 17.53 12.42 -3.92
CA SER A 153 17.13 13.65 -4.61
C SER A 153 18.27 14.53 -5.11
N PHE A 154 19.53 14.30 -4.73
CA PHE A 154 20.66 15.11 -5.17
C PHE A 154 21.95 14.29 -5.29
N LYS A 155 22.81 14.60 -6.25
CA LYS A 155 24.16 14.05 -6.36
C LYS A 155 25.16 15.19 -6.58
N ALA A 156 26.07 15.40 -5.63
CA ALA A 156 27.15 16.37 -5.78
C ALA A 156 28.17 15.92 -6.84
N ASP A 157 28.80 16.88 -7.51
CA ASP A 157 29.83 16.58 -8.50
C ASP A 157 31.04 15.90 -7.85
N GLY A 158 31.55 14.84 -8.49
CA GLY A 158 32.71 14.08 -8.01
C GLY A 158 32.41 13.12 -6.85
N GLU A 159 31.18 13.08 -6.34
CA GLU A 159 30.73 12.10 -5.37
C GLU A 159 30.08 10.90 -6.08
N ASP A 160 30.15 9.71 -5.49
CA ASP A 160 29.50 8.52 -6.04
C ASP A 160 28.05 8.37 -5.55
N GLU A 161 27.81 8.77 -4.30
CA GLU A 161 26.53 8.63 -3.62
C GLU A 161 25.57 9.78 -3.92
N THR A 162 24.28 9.46 -3.87
CA THR A 162 23.22 10.46 -3.83
C THR A 162 22.93 10.85 -2.40
N PHE A 163 22.78 12.14 -2.18
CA PHE A 163 22.30 12.74 -0.96
C PHE A 163 20.82 13.06 -1.10
N SER A 164 20.22 13.44 0.02
CA SER A 164 18.89 14.02 -0.01
C SER A 164 18.80 15.23 0.88
N ASP A 165 18.09 16.22 0.38
CA ASP A 165 17.76 17.47 1.06
C ASP A 165 16.43 17.34 1.84
N GLY A 166 16.17 16.14 2.38
CA GLY A 166 14.88 15.76 2.96
C GLY A 166 14.53 14.28 2.73
N ARG A 167 13.35 13.82 3.15
CA ARG A 167 12.84 12.48 2.81
C ARG A 167 12.19 12.52 1.42
N CYS A 168 12.60 11.64 0.53
CA CYS A 168 11.86 11.39 -0.73
C CYS A 168 10.78 10.35 -0.47
N PHE A 169 9.66 10.44 -1.19
CA PHE A 169 8.56 9.49 -1.12
C PHE A 169 8.26 8.99 -2.53
N TYR A 170 8.13 7.68 -2.69
CA TYR A 170 7.83 7.05 -3.98
C TYR A 170 6.59 6.19 -3.82
N ASN A 171 5.64 6.36 -4.75
CA ASN A 171 4.44 5.55 -4.82
C ASN A 171 4.63 4.44 -5.85
N TYR A 172 4.41 3.19 -5.43
CA TYR A 172 4.35 2.03 -6.32
C TYR A 172 2.96 1.41 -6.24
N TYR A 173 2.49 0.82 -7.33
CA TYR A 173 1.11 0.40 -7.45
C TYR A 173 1.01 -1.10 -7.59
N TYR A 174 0.03 -1.72 -6.93
CA TYR A 174 -0.15 -3.16 -6.91
C TYR A 174 -1.61 -3.54 -7.14
N PHE A 175 -1.81 -4.77 -7.60
CA PHE A 175 -3.09 -5.45 -7.70
C PHE A 175 -2.96 -6.88 -7.20
N PHE A 176 -4.08 -7.49 -6.85
CA PHE A 176 -4.14 -8.91 -6.53
C PHE A 176 -4.53 -9.70 -7.79
N ASP A 177 -3.75 -10.72 -8.14
CA ASP A 177 -4.01 -11.59 -9.29
C ASP A 177 -4.89 -12.81 -8.97
N GLY A 178 -5.40 -12.88 -7.74
CA GLY A 178 -6.13 -14.03 -7.21
C GLY A 178 -5.28 -14.98 -6.38
N ASN A 179 -3.95 -14.87 -6.46
CA ASN A 179 -3.03 -15.69 -5.69
C ASN A 179 -2.06 -14.87 -4.83
N GLN A 180 -1.50 -13.79 -5.38
CA GLN A 180 -0.51 -12.92 -4.73
C GLN A 180 -0.67 -11.46 -5.19
N PHE A 181 -0.05 -10.54 -4.47
CA PHE A 181 0.08 -9.16 -4.95
C PHE A 181 1.13 -9.07 -6.05
N ARG A 182 0.79 -8.37 -7.13
CA ARG A 182 1.63 -8.09 -8.28
C ARG A 182 1.78 -6.59 -8.41
N GLU A 183 2.98 -6.13 -8.72
CA GLU A 183 3.24 -4.72 -8.97
C GLU A 183 2.85 -4.36 -10.40
N TYR A 184 2.18 -3.22 -10.60
CA TYR A 184 2.09 -2.56 -11.90
C TYR A 184 3.46 -1.98 -12.27
N GLY A 185 4.29 -2.79 -12.94
CA GLY A 185 5.62 -2.40 -13.39
C GLY A 185 5.57 -1.30 -14.45
N GLY A 186 6.59 -0.43 -14.43
CA GLY A 186 6.75 0.67 -15.36
C GLY A 186 7.52 0.25 -16.59
N LYS A 187 6.85 0.20 -17.75
CA LYS A 187 7.51 0.05 -19.05
C LYS A 187 8.10 1.38 -19.47
N ALA A 188 9.40 1.40 -19.76
CA ALA A 188 10.05 2.58 -20.30
C ALA A 188 9.47 2.93 -21.67
N ILE A 189 9.07 4.19 -21.85
CA ILE A 189 8.59 4.74 -23.12
C ILE A 189 9.44 5.95 -23.52
N SER A 190 9.53 6.21 -24.81
CA SER A 190 10.22 7.39 -25.33
C SER A 190 9.39 8.66 -25.16
N GLU A 191 10.04 9.83 -25.18
CA GLU A 191 9.36 11.13 -25.27
C GLU A 191 8.38 11.20 -26.46
N ARG A 192 8.73 10.54 -27.57
CA ARG A 192 7.88 10.47 -28.76
C ARG A 192 6.59 9.73 -28.46
N GLN A 193 6.68 8.53 -27.86
CA GLN A 193 5.50 7.76 -27.46
C GLN A 193 4.66 8.52 -26.44
N PHE A 194 5.30 9.13 -25.44
CA PHE A 194 4.59 9.98 -24.46
C PHE A 194 3.82 11.14 -25.14
N SER A 195 4.43 11.76 -26.15
CA SER A 195 3.80 12.84 -26.90
C SER A 195 2.67 12.38 -27.82
N GLU A 196 2.92 11.35 -28.62
CA GLU A 196 2.02 10.89 -29.70
C GLU A 196 0.86 10.04 -29.18
N GLU A 197 1.12 9.18 -28.18
CA GLU A 197 0.12 8.22 -27.67
C GLU A 197 -0.67 8.79 -26.48
N PHE A 198 -0.03 9.59 -25.63
CA PHE A 198 -0.63 10.11 -24.39
C PHE A 198 -0.87 11.63 -24.40
N GLY A 199 -0.54 12.32 -25.49
CA GLY A 199 -0.72 13.78 -25.60
C GLY A 199 0.26 14.60 -24.75
N GLY A 200 1.38 14.01 -24.32
CA GLY A 200 2.34 14.61 -23.39
C GLY A 200 3.21 15.75 -23.95
N ALA A 201 3.04 16.16 -25.20
CA ALA A 201 3.91 17.13 -25.88
C ALA A 201 3.97 18.51 -25.19
N ALA A 202 2.85 18.98 -24.64
CA ALA A 202 2.82 20.23 -23.89
C ALA A 202 3.60 20.13 -22.57
N ILE A 203 3.50 18.99 -21.88
CA ILE A 203 4.19 18.72 -20.62
C ILE A 203 5.70 18.67 -20.87
N LEU A 204 6.17 17.95 -21.89
CA LEU A 204 7.61 17.90 -22.20
C LEU A 204 8.19 19.28 -22.51
N ARG A 205 7.45 20.13 -23.24
CA ARG A 205 7.87 21.51 -23.51
C ARG A 205 7.94 22.34 -22.24
N LEU A 206 6.97 22.19 -21.33
CA LEU A 206 6.98 22.87 -20.04
C LEU A 206 8.17 22.44 -19.19
N LEU A 207 8.38 21.13 -18.99
CA LEU A 207 9.50 20.60 -18.20
C LEU A 207 10.85 21.11 -18.73
N LYS A 208 11.06 21.08 -20.06
CA LYS A 208 12.29 21.58 -20.69
C LYS A 208 12.42 23.10 -20.60
N GLY A 209 11.30 23.83 -20.69
CA GLY A 209 11.26 25.29 -20.51
C GLY A 209 11.67 25.72 -19.10
N GLU A 210 11.35 24.90 -18.08
CA GLU A 210 11.77 25.07 -16.69
C GLU A 210 13.23 24.61 -16.44
N GLY A 211 13.99 24.26 -17.49
CA GLY A 211 15.39 23.85 -17.38
C GLY A 211 15.59 22.40 -16.91
N LEU A 212 14.54 21.58 -16.91
CA LEU A 212 14.63 20.16 -16.55
C LEU A 212 15.07 19.31 -17.74
N THR A 213 15.91 18.32 -17.46
CA THR A 213 16.26 17.25 -18.40
C THR A 213 15.42 16.03 -18.11
N VAL A 214 14.61 15.58 -19.07
CA VAL A 214 13.84 14.34 -18.95
C VAL A 214 14.78 13.15 -19.07
N GLU A 215 14.80 12.27 -18.06
CA GLU A 215 15.68 11.11 -18.03
C GLU A 215 14.96 9.85 -18.53
N ASN A 216 13.83 9.52 -17.91
CA ASN A 216 13.06 8.31 -18.22
C ASN A 216 11.57 8.60 -18.03
N ILE A 217 10.74 7.93 -18.85
CA ILE A 217 9.28 7.96 -18.73
C ILE A 217 8.82 6.52 -18.57
N TYR A 218 8.07 6.23 -17.52
CA TYR A 218 7.51 4.90 -17.24
C TYR A 218 6.00 4.94 -17.37
N HIS A 219 5.45 4.09 -18.24
CA HIS A 219 4.01 3.84 -18.34
C HIS A 219 3.67 2.52 -17.63
N ARG A 220 2.63 2.54 -16.81
CA ARG A 220 2.14 1.39 -16.03
C ARG A 220 0.75 0.99 -16.51
N ALA A 221 0.41 -0.30 -16.39
CA ALA A 221 -0.83 -0.83 -16.94
C ALA A 221 -2.10 -0.30 -16.23
N ASN A 222 -1.96 0.22 -15.01
CA ASN A 222 -3.04 0.91 -14.29
C ASN A 222 -3.26 2.37 -14.78
N GLY A 223 -2.63 2.79 -15.88
CA GLY A 223 -2.79 4.12 -16.45
C GLY A 223 -1.94 5.20 -15.80
N ILE A 224 -1.02 4.84 -14.89
CA ILE A 224 -0.07 5.79 -14.32
C ILE A 224 1.13 5.97 -15.24
N ILE A 225 1.55 7.23 -15.44
CA ILE A 225 2.79 7.60 -16.10
C ILE A 225 3.66 8.38 -15.12
N ASN A 226 4.90 7.94 -14.92
CA ASN A 226 5.89 8.68 -14.15
C ASN A 226 6.99 9.21 -15.07
N ILE A 227 7.40 10.46 -14.88
CA ILE A 227 8.51 11.08 -15.59
C ILE A 227 9.58 11.44 -14.57
N ASN A 228 10.78 10.87 -14.72
CA ASN A 228 11.96 11.29 -13.99
C ASN A 228 12.67 12.41 -14.74
N CYS A 229 13.08 13.42 -14.00
CA CYS A 229 13.81 14.57 -14.49
C CYS A 229 15.04 14.86 -13.63
N SER A 230 16.05 15.45 -14.24
CA SER A 230 17.21 16.00 -13.54
C SER A 230 17.45 17.46 -13.89
N TYR A 231 18.13 18.17 -13.01
CA TYR A 231 18.48 19.57 -13.19
C TYR A 231 19.80 19.91 -12.47
N ARG A 232 20.50 20.93 -12.95
CA ARG A 232 21.73 21.41 -12.32
C ARG A 232 21.39 22.40 -11.22
N THR A 233 22.03 22.25 -10.06
CA THR A 233 21.76 23.09 -8.90
C THR A 233 22.96 23.13 -7.95
N GLU A 234 22.94 24.08 -7.03
CA GLU A 234 23.88 24.18 -5.92
C GLU A 234 23.12 24.04 -4.60
N LYS A 235 23.58 23.17 -3.71
CA LYS A 235 22.95 22.93 -2.41
C LYS A 235 23.95 22.92 -1.28
N THR A 236 23.60 23.57 -0.16
CA THR A 236 24.28 23.42 1.12
C THR A 236 23.76 22.15 1.79
N LEU A 237 24.55 21.08 1.78
CA LEU A 237 24.15 19.79 2.37
C LEU A 237 24.30 19.78 3.89
N PHE A 238 25.28 20.50 4.42
CA PHE A 238 25.55 20.62 5.84
C PHE A 238 25.68 22.09 6.22
N PRO A 239 25.15 22.53 7.38
CA PRO A 239 25.12 23.95 7.78
C PRO A 239 26.48 24.65 7.75
N ASP A 240 27.57 23.90 7.98
CA ASP A 240 28.93 24.42 8.08
C ASP A 240 29.76 24.22 6.80
N GLU A 241 29.17 23.73 5.72
CA GLU A 241 29.85 23.51 4.43
C GLU A 241 29.42 24.53 3.36
N PRO A 242 30.32 24.91 2.43
CA PRO A 242 29.92 25.70 1.27
C PRO A 242 28.94 24.90 0.40
N PRO A 243 28.05 25.57 -0.36
CA PRO A 243 27.19 24.91 -1.33
C PRO A 243 28.00 24.04 -2.30
N LYS A 244 27.52 22.83 -2.56
CA LYS A 244 28.08 21.93 -3.57
C LYS A 244 27.25 22.02 -4.84
N SER A 245 27.93 22.22 -5.97
CA SER A 245 27.37 22.02 -7.30
C SER A 245 27.06 20.53 -7.53
N GLY A 246 25.94 20.26 -8.20
CA GLY A 246 25.54 18.89 -8.50
C GLY A 246 24.27 18.80 -9.34
N THR A 247 23.72 17.59 -9.36
CA THR A 247 22.50 17.26 -10.10
C THR A 247 21.38 16.95 -9.10
N GLY A 248 20.31 17.72 -9.15
CA GLY A 248 19.06 17.42 -8.45
C GLY A 248 18.19 16.48 -9.29
N PHE A 249 17.40 15.66 -8.61
CA PHE A 249 16.46 14.74 -9.22
C PHE A 249 15.06 14.95 -8.69
N VAL A 250 14.11 14.98 -9.61
CA VAL A 250 12.68 15.07 -9.32
C VAL A 250 11.92 14.12 -10.24
N TYR A 251 10.72 13.74 -9.83
CA TYR A 251 9.78 13.05 -10.68
C TYR A 251 8.40 13.71 -10.62
N ILE A 252 7.58 13.42 -11.62
CA ILE A 252 6.17 13.80 -11.65
C ILE A 252 5.35 12.61 -12.08
N GLU A 253 4.16 12.49 -11.50
CA GLU A 253 3.20 11.45 -11.81
C GLU A 253 1.98 12.02 -12.52
N PHE A 254 1.49 11.27 -13.50
CA PHE A 254 0.25 11.55 -14.21
C PHE A 254 -0.65 10.31 -14.23
N GLU A 255 -1.94 10.52 -14.16
CA GLU A 255 -2.98 9.54 -14.45
C GLU A 255 -3.50 9.76 -15.88
N VAL A 256 -3.58 8.70 -16.67
CA VAL A 256 -4.21 8.70 -17.99
C VAL A 256 -5.71 8.57 -17.80
N THR A 257 -6.44 9.64 -18.11
CA THR A 257 -7.90 9.69 -18.04
C THR A 257 -8.50 9.81 -19.46
N GLY A 258 -9.81 9.60 -19.59
CA GLY A 258 -10.52 9.86 -20.85
C GLY A 258 -10.43 11.32 -21.33
N ALA A 259 -10.04 12.26 -20.46
CA ALA A 259 -9.82 13.67 -20.79
C ALA A 259 -8.34 14.02 -21.07
N GLY A 260 -7.45 13.03 -21.04
CA GLY A 260 -6.00 13.19 -21.17
C GLY A 260 -5.26 12.99 -19.85
N LEU A 261 -4.04 13.53 -19.76
CA LEU A 261 -3.18 13.40 -18.58
C LEU A 261 -3.62 14.34 -17.47
N LYS A 262 -3.85 13.79 -16.28
CA LYS A 262 -4.17 14.53 -15.05
C LYS A 262 -3.04 14.33 -14.04
N THR A 263 -2.73 15.36 -13.27
CA THR A 263 -1.88 15.22 -12.08
C THR A 263 -2.47 16.06 -10.95
N ASP A 264 -2.50 15.50 -9.75
CA ASP A 264 -2.88 16.21 -8.53
C ASP A 264 -1.64 16.59 -7.70
N GLU A 265 -0.44 16.19 -8.15
CA GLU A 265 0.83 16.42 -7.47
C GLU A 265 1.79 17.25 -8.34
N GLY A 266 2.56 18.12 -7.70
CA GLY A 266 3.66 18.84 -8.37
C GLY A 266 4.90 17.96 -8.54
N LEU A 267 6.02 18.58 -8.90
CA LEU A 267 7.33 17.90 -8.90
C LEU A 267 7.64 17.37 -7.49
N GLN A 268 7.92 16.08 -7.41
CA GLN A 268 8.33 15.38 -6.20
C GLN A 268 9.86 15.15 -6.20
N PRO A 269 10.55 15.25 -5.06
CA PRO A 269 11.99 14.97 -4.98
C PRO A 269 12.30 13.48 -5.17
N GLY A 270 13.42 13.18 -5.82
CA GLY A 270 13.94 11.83 -6.02
C GLY A 270 13.67 11.25 -7.42
N ARG A 271 13.93 9.94 -7.60
CA ARG A 271 13.64 9.21 -8.83
C ARG A 271 12.84 7.96 -8.57
N ILE A 272 11.76 7.78 -9.33
CA ILE A 272 11.01 6.54 -9.28
C ILE A 272 11.68 5.47 -10.16
N LYS A 273 11.63 4.22 -9.74
CA LYS A 273 12.12 3.09 -10.53
C LYS A 273 11.01 2.50 -11.40
N ALA A 274 11.41 1.73 -12.41
CA ALA A 274 10.48 0.90 -13.18
C ALA A 274 9.66 -0.01 -12.25
N SER A 275 10.29 -0.58 -11.22
CA SER A 275 9.59 -1.35 -10.19
C SER A 275 10.30 -1.31 -8.84
N LEU A 276 9.53 -1.45 -7.76
CA LEU A 276 10.04 -1.67 -6.39
C LEU A 276 10.43 -3.14 -6.18
N THR A 277 9.61 -4.05 -6.70
CA THR A 277 9.74 -5.50 -6.56
C THR A 277 9.74 -6.17 -7.95
N PRO A 278 10.89 -6.21 -8.64
CA PRO A 278 10.97 -6.72 -10.01
C PRO A 278 10.42 -8.14 -10.19
N ASP A 279 10.60 -9.02 -9.21
CA ASP A 279 10.21 -10.43 -9.30
C ASP A 279 8.68 -10.65 -9.32
N CYS A 280 7.89 -9.68 -8.81
CA CYS A 280 6.43 -9.73 -8.87
C CYS A 280 5.82 -8.63 -9.74
N ALA A 281 6.64 -7.84 -10.43
CA ALA A 281 6.16 -6.83 -11.36
C ALA A 281 5.55 -7.44 -12.63
N VAL A 282 4.50 -6.80 -13.12
CA VAL A 282 3.88 -7.06 -14.42
C VAL A 282 3.95 -5.77 -15.21
N TYR A 283 4.64 -5.80 -16.34
CA TYR A 283 4.86 -4.63 -17.20
C TYR A 283 3.81 -4.63 -18.33
N PRO A 284 3.37 -3.44 -18.79
CA PRO A 284 2.57 -3.33 -20.01
C PRO A 284 3.22 -4.04 -21.21
N ASP A 285 2.39 -4.59 -22.09
CA ASP A 285 2.83 -5.15 -23.38
C ASP A 285 3.48 -4.10 -24.28
#